data_AF-A0A183D0C3-F1
#
_entry.id   AF-A0A183D0C3-F1
#
_cell.length_a   1.000
_cell.length_b   1.000
_cell.length_c   1.000
_cell.angle_alpha   90.00
_cell.angle_beta   90.00
_cell.angle_gamma   90.00
#
_symmetry.space_group_name_H-M   'P 1'
#
loop_
_entity.id
_entity.type
_entity.pdbx_description
1 polymer ?
#
loop_
_entity_poly.entity_id
_entity_poly.type
_entity_poly.pdbx_seq_one_letter_code
_entity_poly.pdbx_strand_id
1 'polypeptide(L)'
;MHQQTVGLKADIVVITRPDAADQDAKKLYKAGEQRLGTDESCFNAILAAQNYAQLRLVFQEYQKITNHTIEQAIEAEFSGDIKDGLLALVACIQNKPAYFATLLYNSMVGLGTRDTDLIRLAVTRSEIDLADIRQEFERKYQKSLEAFIKGDCSGAYKDGLIALVRGN
;
A
#
# COMPACT_ATOMS: atom_id res chain seq x y z
N MET A 1 -13.60 28.23 0.30
CA MET A 1 -12.56 27.22 0.57
C MET A 1 -12.93 26.48 1.85
N HIS A 2 -13.48 25.27 1.74
CA HIS A 2 -13.75 24.41 2.89
C HIS A 2 -12.60 23.41 3.01
N GLN A 3 -11.82 23.52 4.09
CA GLN A 3 -10.83 22.50 4.47
C GLN A 3 -11.53 21.50 5.39
N GLN A 4 -11.38 20.20 5.13
CA GLN A 4 -11.88 19.15 6.00
C GLN A 4 -10.73 18.58 6.81
N THR A 5 -10.93 18.44 8.12
CA THR A 5 -9.97 17.88 9.07
C THR A 5 -10.39 16.47 9.46
N VAL A 6 -9.44 15.53 9.49
CA VAL A 6 -9.62 14.18 10.07
C VAL A 6 -8.64 14.05 11.23
N GLY A 7 -9.15 13.83 12.43
CA GLY A 7 -8.36 13.84 13.67
C GLY A 7 -7.60 12.53 13.91
N LEU A 8 -6.28 12.63 14.09
CA LEU A 8 -5.41 11.60 14.68
C LEU A 8 -4.53 12.26 15.76
N LYS A 9 -4.18 11.50 16.81
CA LYS A 9 -3.49 11.99 18.01
C LYS A 9 -2.06 12.49 17.70
N ALA A 10 -1.70 13.61 18.34
CA ALA A 10 -0.54 14.50 18.14
C ALA A 10 -0.68 15.41 16.91
N ASP A 11 -0.76 16.73 17.15
CA ASP A 11 -1.20 17.81 16.26
C ASP A 11 -0.37 18.01 14.96
N ILE A 12 -0.41 17.04 14.06
CA ILE A 12 -0.18 17.29 12.63
C ILE A 12 -1.57 17.37 11.99
N VAL A 13 -2.06 18.59 11.80
CA VAL A 13 -3.26 18.82 10.99
C VAL A 13 -2.91 18.40 9.56
N VAL A 14 -3.40 17.24 9.13
CA VAL A 14 -3.23 16.79 7.75
C VAL A 14 -4.22 17.56 6.89
N ILE A 15 -3.72 18.61 6.23
CA ILE A 15 -4.54 19.47 5.37
C ILE A 15 -4.68 18.81 4.00
N THR A 16 -5.91 18.50 3.62
CA THR A 16 -6.29 18.12 2.25
C THR A 16 -6.99 19.28 1.53
N ARG A 17 -6.87 19.32 0.21
CA ARG A 17 -7.47 20.32 -0.68
C ARG A 17 -8.44 19.62 -1.63
N PRO A 18 -9.75 19.59 -1.33
CA PRO A 18 -10.75 18.89 -2.16
C PRO A 18 -10.79 19.35 -3.61
N ASP A 19 -10.78 20.66 -3.86
CA ASP A 19 -10.80 21.21 -5.23
C ASP A 19 -9.57 20.79 -6.03
N ALA A 20 -8.40 20.72 -5.38
CA ALA A 20 -7.17 20.26 -6.03
C ALA A 20 -7.21 18.74 -6.28
N ALA A 21 -7.86 17.96 -5.39
CA ALA A 21 -8.02 16.53 -5.57
C ALA A 21 -8.89 16.20 -6.79
N ASP A 22 -10.03 16.90 -6.95
CA ASP A 22 -10.89 16.79 -8.12
C ASP A 22 -10.14 17.17 -9.42
N GLN A 23 -9.36 18.25 -9.38
CA GLN A 23 -8.55 18.66 -10.52
C GLN A 23 -7.49 17.61 -10.89
N ASP A 24 -6.77 17.08 -9.91
CA ASP A 24 -5.73 16.07 -10.15
C ASP A 24 -6.35 14.73 -10.60
N ALA A 25 -7.52 14.34 -10.08
CA ALA A 25 -8.28 13.21 -10.59
C ALA A 25 -8.64 13.36 -12.08
N LYS A 26 -9.14 14.54 -12.47
CA LYS A 26 -9.44 14.85 -13.88
C LYS A 26 -8.19 14.85 -14.76
N LYS A 27 -7.03 15.26 -14.23
CA LYS A 27 -5.75 15.18 -14.95
C LYS A 27 -5.32 13.73 -15.16
N LEU A 28 -5.42 12.88 -14.14
CA LEU A 28 -5.11 11.45 -14.26
C LEU A 28 -6.01 10.77 -15.28
N TYR A 29 -7.31 11.07 -15.29
CA TYR A 29 -8.23 10.51 -16.28
C TYR A 29 -7.86 10.93 -17.71
N LYS A 30 -7.54 12.20 -17.91
CA LYS A 30 -7.04 12.73 -19.19
C LYS A 30 -5.70 12.13 -19.62
N ALA A 31 -4.86 11.77 -18.65
CA ALA A 31 -3.53 11.22 -18.87
C ALA A 31 -3.53 9.72 -19.20
N GLY A 32 -4.54 8.97 -18.78
CA GLY A 32 -4.72 7.54 -19.10
C GLY A 32 -5.96 7.32 -19.95
N GLU A 33 -7.04 6.82 -19.35
CA GLU A 33 -8.23 6.30 -20.03
C GLU A 33 -8.87 7.22 -21.11
N GLN A 34 -8.71 8.54 -21.05
CA GLN A 34 -9.26 9.47 -22.05
C GLN A 34 -8.40 9.66 -23.30
N ARG A 35 -7.30 8.92 -23.46
CA ARG A 35 -6.39 9.05 -24.61
C ARG A 35 -5.89 7.70 -25.10
N LEU A 36 -5.25 7.69 -26.26
CA LEU A 36 -4.49 6.53 -26.72
C LEU A 36 -3.08 6.59 -26.15
N GLY A 37 -2.70 5.53 -25.42
CA GLY A 37 -1.46 5.48 -24.65
C GLY A 37 -1.54 6.33 -23.38
N THR A 38 -0.42 6.42 -22.65
CA THR A 38 -0.41 7.01 -21.30
C THR A 38 0.56 8.17 -21.21
N ASP A 39 0.14 9.26 -20.56
CA ASP A 39 1.04 10.33 -20.12
C ASP A 39 1.63 9.96 -18.76
N GLU A 40 2.67 9.12 -18.79
CA GLU A 40 3.37 8.63 -17.60
C GLU A 40 3.94 9.77 -16.74
N SER A 41 4.35 10.87 -17.39
CA SER A 41 4.89 12.04 -16.69
C SER A 41 3.84 12.72 -15.82
N CYS A 42 2.59 12.77 -16.27
CA CYS A 42 1.48 13.28 -15.47
C CYS A 42 1.19 12.40 -14.23
N PHE A 43 1.16 11.07 -14.41
CA PHE A 43 1.01 10.13 -13.30
C PHE A 43 2.12 10.30 -12.26
N ASN A 44 3.38 10.31 -12.70
CA ASN A 44 4.54 10.48 -11.83
C ASN A 44 4.50 11.83 -11.09
N ALA A 45 4.16 12.92 -11.78
CA ALA A 45 4.09 14.25 -11.17
C ALA A 45 3.04 14.33 -10.05
N ILE A 46 1.86 13.72 -10.24
CA ILE A 46 0.80 13.74 -9.23
C ILE A 46 1.15 12.82 -8.06
N LEU A 47 1.57 11.59 -8.33
CA LEU A 47 1.85 10.58 -7.30
C LEU A 47 3.08 10.93 -6.44
N ALA A 48 4.07 11.64 -7.00
CA ALA A 48 5.29 12.02 -6.27
C ALA A 48 5.17 13.34 -5.49
N ALA A 49 4.22 14.21 -5.82
CA ALA A 49 4.20 15.58 -5.28
C ALA A 49 3.27 15.78 -4.06
N GLN A 50 2.36 14.85 -3.78
CA GLN A 50 1.30 15.05 -2.79
C GLN A 50 1.51 14.18 -1.54
N ASN A 51 0.96 14.64 -0.41
CA ASN A 51 0.91 13.82 0.80
C ASN A 51 -0.13 12.68 0.66
N TYR A 52 0.00 11.64 1.49
CA TYR A 52 -0.83 10.44 1.35
C TYR A 52 -2.34 10.71 1.56
N ALA A 53 -2.71 11.61 2.46
CA ALA A 53 -4.13 11.92 2.66
C ALA A 53 -4.72 12.63 1.43
N GLN A 54 -3.96 13.55 0.82
CA GLN A 54 -4.36 14.18 -0.44
C GLN A 54 -4.48 13.15 -1.56
N LEU A 55 -3.52 12.22 -1.70
CA LEU A 55 -3.58 11.18 -2.73
C LEU A 55 -4.77 10.23 -2.54
N ARG A 56 -5.11 9.86 -1.30
CA ARG A 56 -6.33 9.10 -1.02
C ARG A 56 -7.57 9.84 -1.51
N LEU A 57 -7.65 11.16 -1.29
CA LEU A 57 -8.76 11.97 -1.79
C LEU A 57 -8.75 12.04 -3.32
N VAL A 58 -7.59 12.19 -3.97
CA VAL A 58 -7.46 12.12 -5.43
C VAL A 58 -7.99 10.79 -5.96
N PHE A 59 -7.65 9.66 -5.34
CA PHE A 59 -8.13 8.33 -5.77
C PHE A 59 -9.64 8.17 -5.60
N GLN A 60 -10.21 8.73 -4.53
CA GLN A 60 -11.66 8.76 -4.33
C GLN A 60 -12.36 9.60 -5.40
N GLU A 61 -11.86 10.80 -5.70
CA GLU A 61 -12.42 11.64 -6.76
C GLU A 61 -12.25 11.00 -8.14
N TYR A 62 -11.12 10.34 -8.40
CA TYR A 62 -10.87 9.57 -9.62
C TYR A 62 -11.95 8.50 -9.82
N GLN A 63 -12.18 7.67 -8.79
CA GLN A 63 -13.19 6.62 -8.87
C GLN A 63 -14.60 7.17 -9.06
N LYS A 64 -14.93 8.33 -8.47
CA LYS A 64 -16.24 8.98 -8.68
C LYS A 64 -16.45 9.42 -10.13
N ILE A 65 -15.40 9.91 -10.81
CA ILE A 65 -15.52 10.44 -12.18
C ILE A 65 -15.39 9.35 -13.25
N THR A 66 -14.64 8.28 -13.01
CA THR A 66 -14.39 7.23 -14.01
C THR A 66 -15.20 5.94 -13.76
N ASN A 67 -15.66 5.72 -12.53
CA ASN A 67 -16.12 4.41 -12.02
C ASN A 67 -15.04 3.31 -11.98
N HIS A 68 -13.78 3.64 -12.25
CA HIS A 68 -12.62 2.75 -12.13
C HIS A 68 -11.74 3.20 -10.97
N THR A 69 -11.13 2.24 -10.27
CA THR A 69 -10.10 2.59 -9.29
C THR A 69 -8.82 3.01 -9.99
N ILE A 70 -7.94 3.73 -9.28
CA ILE A 70 -6.65 4.14 -9.86
C ILE A 70 -5.77 2.92 -10.18
N GLU A 71 -5.90 1.83 -9.43
CA GLU A 71 -5.23 0.56 -9.69
C GLU A 71 -5.66 -0.05 -11.02
N GLN A 72 -6.97 -0.06 -11.30
CA GLN A 72 -7.49 -0.56 -12.58
C GLN A 72 -6.94 0.25 -13.76
N ALA A 73 -6.85 1.58 -13.61
CA ALA A 73 -6.24 2.43 -14.61
C ALA A 73 -4.74 2.11 -14.79
N ILE A 74 -3.99 1.95 -13.69
CA ILE A 74 -2.56 1.59 -13.74
C ILE A 74 -2.35 0.22 -14.39
N GLU A 75 -3.21 -0.76 -14.11
CA GLU A 75 -3.16 -2.10 -14.71
C GLU A 75 -3.41 -2.10 -16.21
N ALA A 76 -4.28 -1.22 -16.70
CA ALA A 76 -4.60 -1.08 -18.12
C ALA A 76 -3.53 -0.29 -18.90
N GLU A 77 -2.92 0.72 -18.25
CA GLU A 77 -2.07 1.71 -18.91
C GLU A 77 -0.56 1.39 -18.82
N PHE A 78 -0.12 0.70 -17.77
CA PHE A 78 1.31 0.42 -17.54
C PHE A 78 1.64 -1.07 -17.64
N SER A 79 2.91 -1.41 -17.85
CA SER A 79 3.39 -2.80 -17.88
C SER A 79 4.78 -2.95 -17.24
N GLY A 80 5.18 -4.18 -16.95
CA GLY A 80 6.48 -4.48 -16.32
C GLY A 80 6.68 -3.83 -14.96
N ASP A 81 7.94 -3.55 -14.61
CA ASP A 81 8.33 -3.09 -13.27
C ASP A 81 7.72 -1.74 -12.87
N ILE A 82 7.46 -0.84 -13.83
CA ILE A 82 6.83 0.45 -13.54
C ILE A 82 5.39 0.26 -13.05
N LYS A 83 4.63 -0.68 -13.64
CA LYS A 83 3.28 -1.02 -13.17
C LYS A 83 3.35 -1.54 -11.74
N ASP A 84 4.24 -2.50 -11.47
CA ASP A 84 4.36 -3.13 -10.15
C ASP A 84 4.76 -2.10 -9.08
N GLY A 85 5.67 -1.17 -9.42
CA GLY A 85 6.06 -0.06 -8.55
C GLY A 85 4.91 0.91 -8.26
N LEU A 86 4.11 1.28 -9.26
CA LEU A 86 2.95 2.16 -9.09
C LEU A 86 1.85 1.50 -8.25
N LEU A 87 1.56 0.21 -8.47
CA LEU A 87 0.59 -0.54 -7.66
C LEU A 87 1.07 -0.68 -6.20
N ALA A 88 2.36 -0.94 -5.98
CA ALA A 88 2.96 -0.95 -4.65
C ALA A 88 2.83 0.40 -3.94
N LEU A 89 3.07 1.50 -4.67
CA LEU A 89 2.91 2.86 -4.15
C LEU A 89 1.45 3.13 -3.74
N VAL A 90 0.49 2.81 -4.62
CA VAL A 90 -0.94 2.99 -4.33
C VAL A 90 -1.37 2.19 -3.11
N ALA A 91 -0.97 0.91 -3.02
CA ALA A 91 -1.27 0.06 -1.87
C ALA A 91 -0.69 0.63 -0.57
N CYS A 92 0.55 1.14 -0.60
CA CYS A 92 1.17 1.81 0.54
C CYS A 92 0.42 3.09 0.95
N ILE A 93 -0.03 3.89 -0.02
CA ILE A 93 -0.80 5.11 0.23
C ILE A 93 -2.13 4.75 0.88
N GLN A 94 -2.85 3.74 0.39
CA GLN A 94 -4.15 3.37 0.92
C GLN A 94 -4.08 2.73 2.30
N ASN A 95 -3.32 1.64 2.44
CA ASN A 95 -3.16 0.91 3.71
C ASN A 95 -1.78 0.23 3.74
N LYS A 96 -0.79 0.95 4.29
CA LYS A 96 0.59 0.46 4.40
C LYS A 96 0.71 -0.84 5.21
N PRO A 97 0.10 -0.99 6.40
CA PRO A 97 0.12 -2.27 7.11
C PRO A 97 -0.43 -3.44 6.27
N ALA A 98 -1.54 -3.25 5.55
CA ALA A 98 -2.11 -4.28 4.68
C ALA A 98 -1.21 -4.63 3.48
N TYR A 99 -0.48 -3.66 2.93
CA TYR A 99 0.54 -3.92 1.90
C TYR A 99 1.66 -4.82 2.44
N PHE A 100 2.24 -4.48 3.59
CA PHE A 100 3.29 -5.30 4.21
C PHE A 100 2.79 -6.69 4.63
N ALA A 101 1.55 -6.81 5.10
CA ALA A 101 0.91 -8.10 5.36
C ALA A 101 0.85 -8.96 4.09
N THR A 102 0.56 -8.34 2.94
CA THR A 102 0.56 -9.03 1.64
C THR A 102 1.95 -9.48 1.24
N LEU A 103 2.98 -8.66 1.45
CA LEU A 103 4.36 -9.04 1.17
C LEU A 103 4.84 -10.21 2.05
N LEU A 104 4.50 -10.20 3.34
CA LEU A 104 4.81 -11.30 4.26
C LEU A 104 4.11 -12.60 3.86
N TYR A 105 2.85 -12.51 3.44
CA TYR A 105 2.14 -13.69 2.93
C TYR A 105 2.81 -14.23 1.67
N ASN A 106 3.12 -13.34 0.72
CA ASN A 106 3.77 -13.71 -0.53
C ASN A 106 5.19 -14.28 -0.35
N SER A 107 5.87 -13.97 0.76
CA SER A 107 7.18 -14.56 1.06
C SER A 107 7.11 -15.98 1.61
N MET A 108 5.93 -16.44 2.04
CA MET A 108 5.74 -17.75 2.70
C MET A 108 4.71 -18.64 1.99
N VAL A 109 3.93 -18.11 1.04
CA VAL A 109 2.94 -18.90 0.32
C VAL A 109 3.60 -19.74 -0.79
N GLY A 110 3.24 -21.01 -0.87
CA GLY A 110 3.71 -21.92 -1.92
C GLY A 110 4.69 -22.97 -1.40
N LEU A 111 5.54 -23.49 -2.29
CA LEU A 111 6.57 -24.45 -1.91
C LEU A 111 7.85 -23.70 -1.52
N GLY A 112 8.21 -23.80 -0.24
CA GLY A 112 9.36 -23.12 0.33
C GLY A 112 9.10 -21.66 0.68
N THR A 113 10.13 -21.01 1.20
CA THR A 113 10.05 -19.65 1.74
C THR A 113 11.03 -18.74 1.01
N ARG A 114 10.62 -17.50 0.71
CA ARG A 114 11.53 -16.44 0.26
C ARG A 114 12.19 -15.80 1.48
N ASP A 115 13.11 -16.54 2.10
CA ASP A 115 13.68 -16.19 3.42
C ASP A 115 14.26 -14.78 3.50
N THR A 116 14.98 -14.33 2.46
CA THR A 116 15.54 -12.97 2.42
C THR A 116 14.47 -11.88 2.52
N ASP A 117 13.28 -12.11 1.95
CA ASP A 117 12.17 -11.17 2.02
C ASP A 117 11.47 -11.24 3.37
N LEU A 118 11.21 -12.46 3.86
CA LEU A 118 10.60 -12.66 5.18
C LEU A 118 11.43 -12.00 6.29
N ILE A 119 12.74 -12.23 6.30
CA ILE A 119 13.67 -11.63 7.27
C ILE A 119 13.67 -10.11 7.14
N ARG A 120 13.82 -9.59 5.91
CA ARG A 120 13.85 -8.14 5.67
C ARG A 120 12.56 -7.48 6.19
N LEU A 121 11.40 -8.04 5.88
CA LEU A 121 10.11 -7.51 6.30
C LEU A 121 9.93 -7.60 7.82
N ALA A 122 10.20 -8.76 8.43
CA ALA A 122 10.05 -8.96 9.87
C ALA A 122 10.97 -8.03 10.69
N VAL A 123 12.23 -7.88 10.26
CA VAL A 123 13.22 -7.04 10.97
C VAL A 123 12.97 -5.56 10.75
N THR A 124 12.74 -5.12 9.51
CA THR A 124 12.61 -3.67 9.22
C THR A 124 11.30 -3.06 9.68
N ARG A 125 10.28 -3.88 9.96
CA ARG A 125 8.96 -3.41 10.42
C ARG A 125 8.71 -3.63 11.90
N SER A 126 9.55 -4.41 12.59
CA SER A 126 9.32 -4.81 13.99
C SER A 126 8.94 -3.63 14.88
N GLU A 127 9.77 -2.60 14.91
CA GLU A 127 9.62 -1.44 15.81
C GLU A 127 8.84 -0.26 15.19
N ILE A 128 8.18 -0.47 14.04
CA ILE A 128 7.49 0.61 13.30
C ILE A 128 5.98 0.40 13.34
N ASP A 129 5.49 -0.69 12.77
CA ASP A 129 4.06 -0.95 12.56
C ASP A 129 3.73 -2.45 12.52
N LEU A 130 4.60 -3.32 13.04
CA LEU A 130 4.40 -4.77 12.97
C LEU A 130 3.12 -5.23 13.68
N ALA A 131 2.71 -4.53 14.75
CA ALA A 131 1.44 -4.80 15.44
C ALA A 131 0.23 -4.58 14.52
N ASP A 132 0.22 -3.50 13.73
CA ASP A 132 -0.84 -3.21 12.77
C ASP A 132 -0.78 -4.18 11.57
N ILE A 133 0.44 -4.52 11.12
CA ILE A 133 0.65 -5.52 10.06
C ILE A 133 0.09 -6.88 10.47
N ARG A 134 0.30 -7.31 11.71
CA ARG A 134 -0.24 -8.58 12.24
C ARG A 134 -1.77 -8.59 12.21
N GLN A 135 -2.41 -7.50 12.62
CA GLN A 135 -3.86 -7.35 12.58
C GLN A 135 -4.40 -7.42 11.15
N GLU A 136 -3.78 -6.68 10.21
CA GLU A 136 -4.18 -6.72 8.80
C GLU A 136 -3.93 -8.10 8.16
N PHE A 137 -2.84 -8.76 8.53
CA PHE A 137 -2.52 -10.12 8.07
C PHE A 137 -3.60 -11.10 8.51
N GLU A 138 -3.95 -11.12 9.79
CA GLU A 138 -4.98 -12.01 10.32
C GLU A 138 -6.36 -11.70 9.71
N ARG A 139 -6.71 -10.42 9.58
CA ARG A 139 -7.94 -9.98 8.92
C ARG A 139 -8.01 -10.46 7.47
N LYS A 140 -6.91 -10.39 6.71
CA LYS A 140 -6.88 -10.70 5.28
C LYS A 140 -6.78 -12.21 5.00
N TYR A 141 -5.98 -12.94 5.78
CA TYR A 141 -5.64 -14.34 5.50
C TYR A 141 -6.28 -15.35 6.48
N GLN A 142 -7.06 -14.87 7.45
CA GLN A 142 -7.81 -15.70 8.41
C GLN A 142 -6.91 -16.66 9.21
N LYS A 143 -5.64 -16.27 9.38
CA LYS A 143 -4.61 -16.99 10.13
C LYS A 143 -3.60 -15.98 10.62
N SER A 144 -3.17 -16.08 11.88
CA SER A 144 -2.18 -15.16 12.43
C SER A 144 -0.82 -15.32 11.73
N LEU A 145 -0.05 -14.24 11.67
CA LEU A 145 1.29 -14.23 11.09
C LEU A 145 2.20 -15.27 11.77
N GLU A 146 2.09 -15.42 13.09
CA GLU A 146 2.84 -16.38 13.88
C GLU A 146 2.47 -17.83 13.53
N ALA A 147 1.19 -18.10 13.34
CA ALA A 147 0.74 -19.43 12.94
C ALA A 147 1.20 -19.75 11.50
N PHE A 148 1.33 -18.73 10.64
CA PHE A 148 1.85 -18.89 9.30
C PHE A 148 3.35 -19.22 9.33
N ILE A 149 4.16 -18.42 10.04
CA ILE A 149 5.61 -18.66 10.21
C ILE A 149 5.90 -20.04 10.83
N LYS A 150 5.11 -20.47 11.82
CA LYS A 150 5.28 -21.81 12.43
C LYS A 150 5.03 -22.96 11.46
N GLY A 151 4.20 -22.75 10.45
CA GLY A 151 3.90 -23.77 9.44
C GLY A 151 4.97 -23.86 8.36
N ASP A 152 5.69 -22.76 8.11
CA ASP A 152 6.60 -22.62 6.97
C ASP A 152 8.09 -22.69 7.37
N CYS A 153 8.43 -22.25 8.59
CA CYS A 153 9.81 -22.19 9.09
C CYS A 153 10.07 -23.21 10.20
N SER A 154 11.34 -23.59 10.40
CA SER A 154 11.74 -24.56 11.45
C SER A 154 12.99 -24.12 12.24
N GLY A 155 13.27 -24.85 13.33
CA GLY A 155 14.44 -24.65 14.18
C GLY A 155 14.59 -23.25 14.79
N ALA A 156 15.83 -22.89 15.09
CA ALA A 156 16.19 -21.60 15.71
C ALA A 156 15.81 -20.39 14.83
N TYR A 157 15.79 -20.57 13.51
CA TYR A 157 15.35 -19.55 12.57
C TYR A 157 13.88 -19.16 12.80
N LYS A 158 12.98 -20.15 12.86
CA LYS A 158 11.58 -19.95 13.22
C LYS A 158 11.44 -19.30 14.60
N ASP A 159 12.19 -19.77 15.59
CA ASP A 159 12.10 -19.23 16.96
C ASP A 159 12.51 -17.75 17.00
N GLY A 160 13.54 -17.35 16.26
CA GLY A 160 13.96 -15.96 16.10
C GLY A 160 12.90 -15.09 15.42
N LEU A 161 12.31 -15.55 14.31
CA LEU A 161 11.22 -14.83 13.64
C LEU A 161 10.00 -14.66 14.55
N ILE A 162 9.63 -15.70 15.29
CA ILE A 162 8.52 -15.63 16.24
C ILE A 162 8.82 -14.65 17.38
N ALA A 163 10.06 -14.57 17.85
CA ALA A 163 10.46 -13.59 18.85
C ALA A 163 10.31 -12.14 18.32
N LEU A 164 10.73 -11.87 17.09
CA LEU A 164 10.55 -10.56 16.45
C LEU A 164 9.08 -10.18 16.29
N VAL A 165 8.24 -11.13 15.85
CA VAL A 165 6.82 -10.88 15.60
C VAL A 165 6.02 -10.71 16.89
N ARG A 166 6.42 -11.39 17.97
CA ARG A 166 5.78 -11.29 19.30
C ARG A 166 6.32 -10.16 20.16
N GLY A 167 7.56 -9.73 19.94
CA GLY A 167 8.26 -8.76 20.78
C GLY A 167 7.69 -7.34 20.76
N ASN A 168 6.60 -7.12 20.04
CA ASN A 168 5.80 -5.90 20.01
C ASN A 168 4.35 -6.21 20.38
#